data_AF-A0A3D9ZR84-F1
#
_entry.id   AF-A0A3D9ZR84-F1
#
_cell.length_a   1.000
_cell.length_b   1.000
_cell.length_c   1.000
_cell.angle_alpha   90.00
_cell.angle_beta   90.00
_cell.angle_gamma   90.00
#
_symmetry.space_group_name_H-M   'P 1'
#
loop_
_entity.id
_entity.type
_entity.pdbx_description
1 polymer ?
#
loop_
_entity_poly.entity_id
_entity_poly.type
_entity_poly.pdbx_seq_one_letter_code
_entity_poly.pdbx_strand_id
1 'polypeptide(L)'
;MTTISTRDGRLLDVDVSGPADGVPLVFHHGTPGSAWPLRYMRRGVHERGLRLVTFSRAGYGGSTRAAGRAVVDVVADVRDVLDHVGAPRCLVAGWSGGGPHALATAARLPERVVAALVIAGVAPYDAEGLDFLAGMGEDNVTEFGAAARGEQHLRPYLEKEAEGMRDTDAAGLIAGLSSLLPPVDRAVLTDEFGVDLTAGFAEGLRLGVDGWLDDDLAFIRDWGFELAEIAMPTYVWQGSEDLMVPYAHGKWLAAHVPGVTAHLEQGEGHLSVGVGAFDRMLDELVAAL
;
A
#
# COMPACT_ATOMS: atom_id res chain seq x y z
N MET A 1 -2.16 9.61 -16.10
CA MET A 1 -1.97 8.15 -16.29
C MET A 1 -1.49 7.84 -17.71
N THR A 2 -0.47 6.99 -17.80
CA THR A 2 0.16 6.46 -19.02
C THR A 2 0.44 4.98 -18.81
N THR A 3 0.29 4.17 -19.85
CA THR A 3 0.65 2.75 -19.79
C THR A 3 2.08 2.56 -20.27
N ILE A 4 2.89 1.81 -19.52
CA ILE A 4 4.28 1.47 -19.87
C ILE A 4 4.41 -0.04 -20.11
N SER A 5 5.36 -0.44 -20.96
CA SER A 5 5.76 -1.84 -21.11
C SER A 5 6.93 -2.14 -20.19
N THR A 6 6.81 -3.18 -19.37
CA THR A 6 7.89 -3.72 -18.56
C THR A 6 8.84 -4.58 -19.41
N ARG A 7 10.02 -4.91 -18.86
CA ARG A 7 11.03 -5.73 -19.55
C ARG A 7 10.55 -7.16 -19.84
N ASP A 8 9.61 -7.67 -19.04
CA ASP A 8 8.98 -8.98 -19.23
C ASP A 8 7.74 -8.94 -20.15
N GLY A 9 7.43 -7.77 -20.73
CA GLY A 9 6.36 -7.59 -21.71
C GLY A 9 4.96 -7.38 -21.12
N ARG A 10 4.83 -7.27 -19.80
CA ARG A 10 3.60 -6.81 -19.14
C ARG A 10 3.37 -5.32 -19.38
N LEU A 11 2.12 -4.90 -19.24
CA LEU A 11 1.73 -3.49 -19.24
C LEU A 11 1.44 -3.03 -17.81
N LEU A 12 1.90 -1.84 -17.44
CA LEU A 12 1.59 -1.20 -16.17
C LEU A 12 0.96 0.18 -16.39
N ASP A 13 -0.14 0.46 -15.70
CA ASP A 13 -0.70 1.81 -15.60
C ASP A 13 0.08 2.63 -14.57
N VAL A 14 0.61 3.76 -15.01
CA VAL A 14 1.48 4.64 -14.21
C VAL A 14 0.92 6.06 -14.20
N ASP A 15 0.85 6.70 -13.05
CA ASP A 15 0.58 8.14 -12.92
C ASP A 15 1.80 8.87 -12.37
N VAL A 16 2.16 9.97 -13.03
CA VAL A 16 3.32 10.79 -12.65
C VAL A 16 2.86 12.24 -12.59
N SER A 17 3.16 12.91 -11.48
CA SER A 17 2.78 14.32 -11.29
C SER A 17 3.78 15.08 -10.43
N GLY A 18 3.76 16.41 -10.51
CA GLY A 18 4.67 17.29 -9.78
C GLY A 18 5.85 17.78 -10.63
N PRO A 19 6.86 18.42 -10.01
CA PRO A 19 8.03 18.96 -10.71
C PRO A 19 8.80 17.86 -11.47
N ALA A 20 9.20 18.14 -12.71
CA ALA A 20 9.89 17.15 -13.54
C ALA A 20 11.29 16.78 -13.01
N ASP A 21 11.93 17.73 -12.33
CA ASP A 21 13.24 17.64 -11.68
C ASP A 21 13.18 17.30 -10.18
N GLY A 22 11.97 17.14 -9.63
CA GLY A 22 11.77 16.74 -8.25
C GLY A 22 12.23 15.31 -7.99
N VAL A 23 12.74 15.04 -6.78
CA VAL A 23 13.07 13.66 -6.38
C VAL A 23 11.78 12.83 -6.40
N PRO A 24 11.76 11.67 -7.07
CA PRO A 24 10.55 10.88 -7.16
C PRO A 24 10.22 10.22 -5.83
N LEU A 25 8.95 10.31 -5.43
CA LEU A 25 8.34 9.46 -4.44
C LEU A 25 7.54 8.38 -5.16
N VAL A 26 8.04 7.15 -5.15
CA VAL A 26 7.30 5.97 -5.62
C VAL A 26 6.33 5.57 -4.52
N PHE A 27 5.03 5.66 -4.79
CA PHE A 27 3.99 5.36 -3.81
C PHE A 27 3.20 4.10 -4.20
N HIS A 28 3.20 3.10 -3.32
CA HIS A 28 2.43 1.87 -3.45
C HIS A 28 1.07 2.02 -2.76
N HIS A 29 -0.01 1.90 -3.54
CA HIS A 29 -1.39 1.95 -3.03
C HIS A 29 -1.72 0.80 -2.06
N GLY A 30 -2.82 0.91 -1.31
CA GLY A 30 -3.34 -0.19 -0.47
C GLY A 30 -3.95 -1.34 -1.28
N THR A 31 -4.61 -2.26 -0.60
CA THR A 31 -5.29 -3.43 -1.18
C THR A 31 -6.77 -3.36 -0.82
N PRO A 32 -7.69 -3.27 -1.80
CA PRO A 32 -7.46 -2.95 -3.21
C PRO A 32 -7.02 -1.49 -3.44
N GLY A 33 -6.55 -1.14 -4.63
CA GLY A 33 -6.21 0.24 -5.00
C GLY A 33 -5.72 0.39 -6.44
N SER A 34 -5.25 1.58 -6.83
CA SER A 34 -4.80 1.85 -8.20
C SER A 34 -3.69 2.91 -8.29
N ALA A 35 -3.26 3.20 -9.52
CA ALA A 35 -2.35 4.30 -9.83
C ALA A 35 -2.91 5.69 -9.47
N TRP A 36 -4.19 5.84 -9.17
CA TRP A 36 -4.79 7.15 -8.90
C TRP A 36 -4.46 7.61 -7.48
N PRO A 37 -3.63 8.66 -7.32
CA PRO A 37 -3.28 9.14 -5.99
C PRO A 37 -4.44 9.93 -5.38
N LEU A 38 -4.51 9.89 -4.06
CA LEU A 38 -5.40 10.73 -3.27
C LEU A 38 -5.00 12.20 -3.45
N ARG A 39 -5.96 13.12 -3.59
CA ARG A 39 -5.66 14.53 -3.90
C ARG A 39 -4.84 15.20 -2.80
N TYR A 40 -5.12 14.92 -1.53
CA TYR A 40 -4.33 15.47 -0.42
C TYR A 40 -2.88 15.02 -0.47
N MET A 41 -2.64 13.74 -0.80
CA MET A 41 -1.31 13.17 -0.95
C MET A 41 -0.57 13.85 -2.10
N ARG A 42 -1.22 14.00 -3.25
CA ARG A 42 -0.65 14.70 -4.39
C ARG A 42 -0.22 16.12 -4.02
N ARG A 43 -1.06 16.87 -3.31
CA ARG A 43 -0.72 18.23 -2.83
C ARG A 43 0.48 18.22 -1.87
N GLY A 44 0.45 17.41 -0.82
CA GLY A 44 1.52 17.37 0.18
C GLY A 44 2.88 16.97 -0.39
N VAL A 45 2.90 16.06 -1.37
CA VAL A 45 4.12 15.67 -2.09
C VAL A 45 4.63 16.81 -2.97
N HIS A 46 3.75 17.48 -3.72
CA HIS A 46 4.14 18.59 -4.60
C HIS A 46 4.62 19.82 -3.84
N GLU A 47 4.01 20.14 -2.70
CA GLU A 47 4.40 21.26 -1.82
C GLU A 47 5.84 21.12 -1.30
N ARG A 48 6.36 19.90 -1.23
CA ARG A 48 7.75 19.59 -0.85
C ARG A 48 8.70 19.48 -2.06
N GLY A 49 8.24 19.84 -3.25
CA GLY A 49 9.02 19.79 -4.48
C GLY A 49 9.32 18.37 -4.98
N LEU A 50 8.61 17.36 -4.46
CA LEU A 50 8.77 15.97 -4.88
C LEU A 50 7.91 15.65 -6.10
N ARG A 51 8.37 14.68 -6.90
CA ARG A 51 7.65 14.13 -8.05
C ARG A 51 6.90 12.87 -7.62
N LEU A 52 5.57 12.90 -7.57
CA LEU A 52 4.79 11.73 -7.22
C LEU A 52 4.75 10.74 -8.39
N VAL A 53 5.12 9.49 -8.12
CA VAL A 53 5.05 8.36 -9.06
C VAL A 53 4.23 7.24 -8.44
N THR A 54 3.06 6.98 -8.99
CA THR A 54 2.17 5.88 -8.59
C THR A 54 1.96 4.94 -9.77
N PHE A 55 1.66 3.67 -9.49
CA PHE A 55 1.29 2.72 -10.52
C PHE A 55 0.31 1.70 -9.97
N SER A 56 -0.58 1.19 -10.83
CA SER A 56 -1.45 0.08 -10.49
C SER A 56 -0.59 -1.17 -10.48
N ARG A 57 -0.46 -1.85 -9.34
CA ARG A 57 0.27 -3.12 -9.26
C ARG A 57 -0.32 -4.15 -10.24
N ALA A 58 0.47 -5.16 -10.59
CA ALA A 58 0.04 -6.21 -11.52
C ALA A 58 -1.33 -6.80 -11.12
N GLY A 59 -2.29 -6.78 -12.06
CA GLY A 59 -3.66 -7.26 -11.84
C GLY A 59 -4.66 -6.20 -11.37
N TYR A 60 -4.23 -4.97 -11.08
CA TYR A 60 -5.11 -3.83 -10.78
C TYR A 60 -5.27 -2.90 -11.98
N GLY A 61 -6.43 -2.24 -12.09
CA GLY A 61 -6.71 -1.28 -13.16
C GLY A 61 -6.53 -1.93 -14.53
N GLY A 62 -5.73 -1.32 -15.41
CA GLY A 62 -5.35 -1.86 -16.71
C GLY A 62 -4.02 -2.62 -16.71
N SER A 63 -3.35 -2.77 -15.56
CA SER A 63 -2.06 -3.44 -15.47
C SER A 63 -2.22 -4.95 -15.69
N THR A 64 -1.32 -5.53 -16.49
CA THR A 64 -1.32 -6.97 -16.78
C THR A 64 -1.11 -7.78 -15.50
N ARG A 65 -1.95 -8.79 -15.28
CA ARG A 65 -1.84 -9.70 -14.12
C ARG A 65 -0.51 -10.48 -14.14
N ALA A 66 0.09 -10.63 -12.97
CA ALA A 66 1.22 -11.54 -12.73
C ALA A 66 0.82 -12.56 -11.65
N ALA A 67 0.14 -13.62 -12.08
CA ALA A 67 -0.41 -14.63 -11.17
C ALA A 67 0.71 -15.36 -10.41
N GLY A 68 0.52 -15.55 -9.10
CA GLY A 68 1.47 -16.26 -8.25
C GLY A 68 2.71 -15.46 -7.84
N ARG A 69 2.72 -14.14 -8.07
CA ARG A 69 3.77 -13.24 -7.59
C ARG A 69 3.94 -13.31 -6.06
N ALA A 70 5.17 -13.16 -5.61
CA ALA A 70 5.50 -12.81 -4.24
C ALA A 70 5.54 -11.28 -4.08
N VAL A 71 5.58 -10.80 -2.84
CA VAL A 71 5.70 -9.35 -2.55
C VAL A 71 6.95 -8.76 -3.22
N VAL A 72 8.07 -9.49 -3.23
CA VAL A 72 9.34 -9.03 -3.81
C VAL A 72 9.28 -8.78 -5.32
N ASP A 73 8.35 -9.42 -6.06
CA ASP A 73 8.32 -9.33 -7.52
C ASP A 73 7.95 -7.92 -8.01
N VAL A 74 7.35 -7.08 -7.16
CA VAL A 74 7.10 -5.65 -7.44
C VAL A 74 8.38 -4.86 -7.72
N VAL A 75 9.53 -5.35 -7.26
CA VAL A 75 10.83 -4.68 -7.42
C VAL A 75 11.19 -4.51 -8.89
N ALA A 76 10.88 -5.51 -9.72
CA ALA A 76 11.10 -5.44 -11.16
C ALA A 76 10.26 -4.33 -11.79
N ASP A 77 8.99 -4.24 -11.38
CA ASP A 77 8.04 -3.21 -11.83
C ASP A 77 8.51 -1.81 -11.41
N VAL A 78 8.95 -1.62 -10.16
CA VAL A 78 9.49 -0.34 -9.69
C VAL A 78 10.73 0.06 -10.48
N ARG A 79 11.63 -0.88 -10.79
CA ARG A 79 12.82 -0.59 -11.60
C ARG A 79 12.43 -0.12 -13.00
N ASP A 80 11.43 -0.75 -13.62
CA ASP A 80 10.93 -0.36 -14.95
C ASP A 80 10.25 1.01 -14.92
N VAL A 81 9.47 1.29 -13.88
CA VAL A 81 8.84 2.60 -13.65
C VAL A 81 9.90 3.68 -13.47
N LEU A 82 10.93 3.45 -12.64
CA LEU A 82 12.01 4.41 -12.41
C LEU A 82 12.81 4.70 -13.67
N ASP A 83 13.13 3.68 -14.45
CA ASP A 83 13.85 3.83 -15.72
C ASP A 83 12.98 4.58 -16.74
N HIS A 84 11.67 4.32 -16.80
CA HIS A 84 10.72 5.03 -17.66
C HIS A 84 10.65 6.52 -17.34
N VAL A 85 10.60 6.88 -16.05
CA VAL A 85 10.53 8.30 -15.62
C VAL A 85 11.89 9.00 -15.60
N GLY A 86 12.98 8.28 -15.90
CA GLY A 86 14.35 8.79 -15.96
C GLY A 86 14.98 9.06 -14.59
N ALA A 87 14.55 8.34 -13.54
CA ALA A 87 14.95 8.61 -12.17
C ALA A 87 16.00 7.63 -11.64
N PRO A 88 17.25 8.06 -11.38
CA PRO A 88 18.29 7.17 -10.86
C PRO A 88 18.09 6.83 -9.38
N ARG A 89 17.39 7.66 -8.60
CA ARG A 89 17.09 7.42 -7.18
C ARG A 89 15.66 7.86 -6.87
N CYS A 90 15.08 7.32 -5.81
CA CYS A 90 13.74 7.67 -5.33
C CYS A 90 13.62 7.56 -3.81
N LEU A 91 12.58 8.19 -3.29
CA LEU A 91 11.95 7.81 -2.04
C LEU A 91 10.89 6.74 -2.35
N VAL A 92 10.64 5.81 -1.43
CA VAL A 92 9.56 4.84 -1.57
C VAL A 92 8.60 4.93 -0.38
N ALA A 93 7.31 4.87 -0.64
CA ALA A 93 6.27 4.83 0.38
C ALA A 93 5.21 3.80 0.04
N GLY A 94 4.60 3.20 1.05
CA GLY A 94 3.50 2.26 0.88
C GLY A 94 2.50 2.35 2.01
N TRP A 95 1.21 2.32 1.68
CA TRP A 95 0.13 2.30 2.66
C TRP A 95 -0.57 0.94 2.64
N SER A 96 -0.80 0.34 3.81
CA SER A 96 -1.57 -0.89 3.95
C SER A 96 -0.88 -2.05 3.22
N GLY A 97 -1.57 -2.74 2.32
CA GLY A 97 -0.96 -3.71 1.40
C GLY A 97 0.19 -3.15 0.54
N GLY A 98 0.32 -1.82 0.40
CA GLY A 98 1.48 -1.19 -0.22
C GLY A 98 2.75 -1.21 0.65
N GLY A 99 2.61 -1.38 1.97
CA GLY A 99 3.72 -1.41 2.93
C GLY A 99 4.75 -2.50 2.65
N PRO A 100 4.35 -3.79 2.55
CA PRO A 100 5.26 -4.88 2.19
C PRO A 100 6.00 -4.64 0.87
N HIS A 101 5.32 -4.07 -0.12
CA HIS A 101 5.90 -3.75 -1.43
C HIS A 101 6.93 -2.60 -1.36
N ALA A 102 6.70 -1.60 -0.51
CA ALA A 102 7.69 -0.55 -0.23
C ALA A 102 8.93 -1.11 0.49
N LEU A 103 8.75 -2.00 1.47
CA LEU A 103 9.84 -2.69 2.15
C LEU A 103 10.66 -3.58 1.21
N ALA A 104 9.99 -4.31 0.32
CA ALA A 104 10.66 -5.12 -0.70
C ALA A 104 11.52 -4.26 -1.65
N THR A 105 10.97 -3.13 -2.07
CA THR A 105 11.66 -2.15 -2.91
C THR A 105 12.90 -1.59 -2.20
N ALA A 106 12.77 -1.23 -0.93
CA ALA A 106 13.88 -0.76 -0.10
C ALA A 106 14.98 -1.81 0.06
N ALA A 107 14.60 -3.06 0.35
CA ALA A 107 15.52 -4.18 0.53
C ALA A 107 16.27 -4.56 -0.76
N ARG A 108 15.60 -4.51 -1.92
CA ARG A 108 16.15 -5.03 -3.18
C ARG A 108 16.68 -3.99 -4.15
N LEU A 109 16.45 -2.69 -3.91
CA LEU A 109 17.03 -1.59 -4.68
C LEU A 109 17.80 -0.60 -3.78
N PRO A 110 18.75 -1.06 -2.94
CA PRO A 110 19.46 -0.17 -2.02
C PRO A 110 20.28 0.93 -2.72
N GLU A 111 20.61 0.73 -4.00
CA GLU A 111 21.28 1.73 -4.84
C GLU A 111 20.34 2.82 -5.36
N ARG A 112 19.03 2.55 -5.41
CA ARG A 112 18.01 3.48 -5.94
C ARG A 112 17.22 4.15 -4.81
N VAL A 113 16.93 3.44 -3.71
CA VAL A 113 16.07 3.95 -2.64
C VAL A 113 16.88 4.77 -1.63
N VAL A 114 16.47 6.02 -1.41
CA VAL A 114 17.10 6.93 -0.43
C VAL A 114 16.54 6.72 0.98
N ALA A 115 15.22 6.57 1.09
CA ALA A 115 14.52 6.28 2.33
C ALA A 115 13.15 5.63 2.03
N ALA A 116 12.62 4.91 3.02
CA ALA A 116 11.36 4.18 2.91
C ALA A 116 10.34 4.60 3.98
N LEU A 117 9.06 4.61 3.60
CA LEU A 117 7.93 4.90 4.50
C LEU A 117 6.88 3.79 4.41
N VAL A 118 6.47 3.26 5.55
CA VAL A 118 5.34 2.33 5.68
C VAL A 118 4.26 2.98 6.53
N ILE A 119 3.05 3.05 5.98
CA ILE A 119 1.86 3.57 6.65
C ILE A 119 0.91 2.40 6.87
N ALA A 120 0.63 2.05 8.11
CA ALA A 120 -0.31 1.00 8.50
C ALA A 120 -0.12 -0.34 7.72
N GLY A 121 1.12 -0.76 7.52
CA GLY A 121 1.46 -1.93 6.69
C GLY A 121 1.45 -3.25 7.46
N VAL A 122 1.04 -4.33 6.80
CA VAL A 122 1.08 -5.68 7.40
C VAL A 122 2.52 -6.15 7.59
N ALA A 123 2.78 -6.87 8.68
CA ALA A 123 3.96 -7.70 8.90
C ALA A 123 3.83 -9.08 8.21
N PRO A 124 4.91 -9.88 8.09
CA PRO A 124 4.85 -11.22 7.49
C PRO A 124 3.85 -12.14 8.19
N TYR A 125 3.19 -13.02 7.43
CA TYR A 125 2.11 -13.87 7.94
C TYR A 125 2.53 -14.85 9.04
N ASP A 126 3.64 -15.57 8.82
CA ASP A 126 4.18 -16.55 9.76
C ASP A 126 5.23 -15.93 10.72
N ALA A 127 5.16 -14.62 10.96
CA ALA A 127 6.10 -13.90 11.79
C ALA A 127 6.11 -14.41 13.24
N GLU A 128 7.30 -14.73 13.77
CA GLU A 128 7.45 -15.16 15.17
C GLU A 128 6.96 -14.06 16.12
N GLY A 129 6.12 -14.45 17.09
CA GLY A 129 5.59 -13.53 18.10
C GLY A 129 4.45 -12.63 17.62
N LEU A 130 3.89 -12.88 16.43
CA LEU A 130 2.72 -12.19 15.90
C LEU A 130 1.62 -13.20 15.57
N ASP A 131 0.42 -12.96 16.07
CA ASP A 131 -0.80 -13.58 15.53
C ASP A 131 -1.35 -12.63 14.46
N PHE A 132 -1.18 -13.00 13.19
CA PHE A 132 -1.49 -12.14 12.04
C PHE A 132 -2.96 -11.69 12.01
N LEU A 133 -3.90 -12.48 12.53
CA LEU A 133 -5.33 -12.15 12.47
C LEU A 133 -5.84 -11.51 13.77
N ALA A 134 -5.06 -11.53 14.84
CA ALA A 134 -5.50 -11.04 16.14
C ALA A 134 -5.78 -9.53 16.12
N GLY A 135 -7.05 -9.18 16.35
CA GLY A 135 -7.53 -7.80 16.39
C GLY A 135 -7.98 -7.23 15.04
N MET A 136 -7.85 -7.99 13.95
CA MET A 136 -8.44 -7.62 12.66
C MET A 136 -9.97 -7.64 12.76
N GLY A 137 -10.63 -6.77 12.00
CA GLY A 137 -12.08 -6.81 11.81
C GLY A 137 -12.53 -8.09 11.09
N GLU A 138 -13.80 -8.44 11.27
CA GLU A 138 -14.36 -9.75 10.85
C GLU A 138 -14.21 -10.02 9.34
N ASP A 139 -14.29 -8.97 8.51
CA ASP A 139 -14.15 -9.11 7.06
C ASP A 139 -12.70 -9.51 6.69
N ASN A 140 -11.68 -8.89 7.31
CA ASN A 140 -10.28 -9.26 7.09
C ASN A 140 -9.97 -10.68 7.61
N VAL A 141 -10.53 -11.07 8.76
CA VAL A 141 -10.39 -12.43 9.28
C VAL A 141 -10.98 -13.45 8.30
N THR A 142 -12.14 -13.13 7.71
CA THR A 142 -12.81 -13.99 6.72
C THR A 142 -12.00 -14.09 5.43
N GLU A 143 -11.51 -12.95 4.94
CA GLU A 143 -10.73 -12.81 3.71
C GLU A 143 -9.40 -13.57 3.78
N PHE A 144 -8.55 -13.25 4.76
CA PHE A 144 -7.28 -13.96 4.94
C PHE A 144 -7.48 -15.43 5.32
N GLY A 145 -8.56 -15.74 6.04
CA GLY A 145 -8.97 -17.13 6.29
C GLY A 145 -9.30 -17.88 4.99
N ALA A 146 -9.92 -17.22 4.01
CA ALA A 146 -10.16 -17.77 2.69
C ALA A 146 -8.88 -17.86 1.86
N ALA A 147 -8.01 -16.86 1.93
CA ALA A 147 -6.68 -16.85 1.31
C ALA A 147 -5.85 -18.07 1.73
N ALA A 148 -5.82 -18.37 3.04
CA ALA A 148 -5.11 -19.52 3.60
C ALA A 148 -5.62 -20.89 3.09
N ARG A 149 -6.86 -20.93 2.57
CA ARG A 149 -7.44 -22.13 1.93
C ARG A 149 -7.23 -22.15 0.40
N GLY A 150 -6.59 -21.13 -0.16
CA GLY A 150 -6.23 -21.02 -1.57
C GLY A 150 -7.22 -20.24 -2.44
N GLU A 151 -6.78 -19.93 -3.67
CA GLU A 151 -7.48 -19.09 -4.64
C GLU A 151 -8.94 -19.51 -4.86
N GLN A 152 -9.25 -20.81 -4.92
CA GLN A 152 -10.63 -21.27 -5.14
C GLN A 152 -11.62 -20.88 -4.03
N HIS A 153 -11.12 -20.57 -2.83
CA HIS A 153 -11.94 -20.11 -1.71
C HIS A 153 -11.98 -18.58 -1.61
N LEU A 154 -10.87 -17.92 -1.94
CA LEU A 154 -10.74 -16.47 -1.85
C LEU A 154 -11.46 -15.74 -3.00
N ARG A 155 -11.29 -16.21 -4.25
CA ARG A 155 -11.85 -15.51 -5.42
C ARG A 155 -13.36 -15.27 -5.33
N PRO A 156 -14.23 -16.25 -4.98
CA PRO A 156 -15.66 -16.01 -4.89
C PRO A 156 -16.05 -14.99 -3.81
N TYR A 157 -15.28 -14.94 -2.71
CA TYR A 157 -15.46 -13.94 -1.66
C TYR A 157 -15.12 -12.54 -2.19
N LEU A 158 -13.96 -12.38 -2.82
CA LEU A 158 -13.54 -11.09 -3.39
C LEU A 158 -14.46 -10.61 -4.51
N GLU A 159 -14.93 -11.50 -5.38
CA GLU A 159 -15.88 -11.15 -6.44
C GLU A 159 -17.18 -10.58 -5.87
N LYS A 160 -17.69 -11.17 -4.78
CA LYS A 160 -18.86 -10.68 -4.05
C LYS A 160 -18.61 -9.31 -3.41
N GLU A 161 -17.49 -9.13 -2.71
CA GLU A 161 -17.17 -7.86 -2.05
C GLU A 161 -16.89 -6.73 -3.05
N ALA A 162 -16.29 -7.06 -4.19
CA ALA A 162 -15.99 -6.09 -5.25
C ALA A 162 -17.25 -5.49 -5.90
N GLU A 163 -18.39 -6.19 -5.92
CA GLU A 163 -19.66 -5.63 -6.37
C GLU A 163 -20.06 -4.43 -5.51
N GLY A 164 -19.86 -4.51 -4.20
CA GLY A 164 -20.15 -3.43 -3.25
C GLY A 164 -19.13 -2.29 -3.30
N MET A 165 -17.88 -2.54 -3.69
CA MET A 165 -16.81 -1.54 -3.71
C MET A 165 -16.76 -0.70 -4.99
N ARG A 166 -17.15 -1.24 -6.15
CA ARG A 166 -17.04 -0.51 -7.44
C ARG A 166 -18.06 0.61 -7.61
N ASP A 167 -19.26 0.43 -7.07
CA ASP A 167 -20.42 1.29 -7.37
C ASP A 167 -20.91 2.08 -6.15
N THR A 168 -20.02 2.40 -5.21
CA THR A 168 -20.37 3.00 -3.91
C THR A 168 -19.81 4.41 -3.72
N ASP A 169 -20.51 5.21 -2.91
CA ASP A 169 -20.03 6.51 -2.43
C ASP A 169 -19.37 6.37 -1.04
N ALA A 170 -18.92 7.48 -0.46
CA ALA A 170 -18.27 7.46 0.85
C ALA A 170 -19.17 6.88 1.96
N ALA A 171 -20.49 7.13 1.90
CA ALA A 171 -21.43 6.60 2.89
C ALA A 171 -21.61 5.08 2.74
N GLY A 172 -21.73 4.61 1.49
CA GLY A 172 -21.78 3.18 1.20
C GLY A 172 -20.46 2.47 1.52
N LEU A 173 -19.30 3.13 1.37
CA LEU A 173 -18.02 2.61 1.83
C LEU A 173 -17.98 2.43 3.35
N ILE A 174 -18.43 3.44 4.11
CA ILE A 174 -18.52 3.36 5.57
C ILE A 174 -19.42 2.20 6.02
N ALA A 175 -20.55 2.01 5.33
CA ALA A 175 -21.46 0.91 5.62
C ALA A 175 -20.84 -0.46 5.27
N GLY A 176 -20.21 -0.56 4.10
CA GLY A 176 -19.60 -1.80 3.60
C GLY A 176 -18.38 -2.24 4.42
N LEU A 177 -17.58 -1.31 4.92
CA LEU A 177 -16.40 -1.59 5.73
C LEU A 177 -16.64 -1.41 7.24
N SER A 178 -17.88 -1.61 7.69
CA SER A 178 -18.26 -1.29 9.08
C SER A 178 -17.51 -2.10 10.14
N SER A 179 -17.06 -3.33 9.81
CA SER A 179 -16.23 -4.17 10.68
C SER A 179 -14.76 -3.71 10.76
N LEU A 180 -14.31 -2.94 9.76
CA LEU A 180 -12.93 -2.51 9.57
C LEU A 180 -12.69 -1.04 9.97
N LEU A 181 -13.74 -0.23 10.03
CA LEU A 181 -13.64 1.21 10.27
C LEU A 181 -14.01 1.57 11.72
N PRO A 182 -13.04 1.77 12.63
CA PRO A 182 -13.31 2.36 13.94
C PRO A 182 -13.85 3.80 13.80
N PRO A 183 -14.46 4.37 14.86
CA PRO A 183 -15.03 5.73 14.81
C PRO A 183 -14.05 6.80 14.32
N VAL A 184 -12.75 6.69 14.66
CA VAL A 184 -11.72 7.65 14.24
C VAL A 184 -11.49 7.64 12.72
N ASP A 185 -11.55 6.47 12.08
CA ASP A 185 -11.40 6.35 10.62
C ASP A 185 -12.65 6.83 9.89
N ARG A 186 -13.83 6.56 10.43
CA ARG A 186 -15.09 7.09 9.88
C ARG A 186 -15.11 8.62 9.89
N ALA A 187 -14.47 9.25 10.88
CA ALA A 187 -14.45 10.70 11.01
C ALA A 187 -13.58 11.39 9.94
N VAL A 188 -12.58 10.70 9.37
CA VAL A 188 -11.70 11.27 8.33
C VAL A 188 -12.19 11.03 6.91
N LEU A 189 -13.16 10.13 6.70
CA LEU A 189 -13.86 9.91 5.42
C LEU A 189 -14.76 11.10 5.06
N THR A 190 -14.11 12.22 4.74
CA THR A 190 -14.69 13.48 4.27
C THR A 190 -15.11 13.39 2.80
N ASP A 191 -15.81 14.42 2.29
CA ASP A 191 -16.22 14.49 0.88
C ASP A 191 -15.05 14.33 -0.10
N GLU A 192 -13.88 14.94 0.17
CA GLU A 192 -12.73 14.76 -0.72
C GLU A 192 -12.09 13.38 -0.56
N PHE A 193 -11.73 13.00 0.67
CA PHE A 193 -10.99 11.75 0.90
C PHE A 193 -11.84 10.52 0.58
N GLY A 194 -13.11 10.52 0.94
CA GLY A 194 -14.05 9.45 0.62
C GLY A 194 -14.25 9.30 -0.89
N VAL A 195 -14.41 10.39 -1.64
CA VAL A 195 -14.52 10.35 -3.11
C VAL A 195 -13.24 9.82 -3.76
N ASP A 196 -12.08 10.23 -3.27
CA ASP A 196 -10.80 9.78 -3.84
C ASP A 196 -10.58 8.29 -3.56
N LEU A 197 -10.93 7.84 -2.35
CA LEU A 197 -10.77 6.45 -1.95
C LEU A 197 -11.71 5.53 -2.76
N THR A 198 -12.98 5.89 -2.93
CA THR A 198 -13.92 5.10 -3.75
C THR A 198 -13.52 5.10 -5.22
N ALA A 199 -13.08 6.24 -5.77
CA ALA A 199 -12.55 6.29 -7.13
C ALA A 199 -11.31 5.40 -7.32
N GLY A 200 -10.42 5.37 -6.32
CA GLY A 200 -9.24 4.50 -6.30
C GLY A 200 -9.60 3.02 -6.32
N PHE A 201 -10.59 2.60 -5.53
CA PHE A 201 -11.10 1.22 -5.52
C PHE A 201 -11.80 0.87 -6.84
N ALA A 202 -12.67 1.74 -7.33
CA ALA A 202 -13.37 1.53 -8.59
C ALA A 202 -12.39 1.36 -9.77
N GLU A 203 -11.35 2.20 -9.86
CA GLU A 203 -10.31 2.02 -10.87
C GLU A 203 -9.49 0.74 -10.63
N GLY A 204 -9.10 0.47 -9.39
CA GLY A 204 -8.31 -0.72 -9.05
C GLY A 204 -9.00 -2.02 -9.44
N LEU A 205 -10.32 -2.07 -9.25
CA LEU A 205 -11.17 -3.23 -9.52
C LEU A 205 -11.83 -3.19 -10.90
N ARG A 206 -11.47 -2.23 -11.77
CA ARG A 206 -12.14 -1.97 -13.06
C ARG A 206 -12.23 -3.21 -13.96
N LEU A 207 -11.21 -4.06 -13.97
CA LEU A 207 -11.17 -5.27 -14.80
C LEU A 207 -11.45 -6.57 -14.03
N GLY A 208 -11.53 -6.51 -12.70
CA GLY A 208 -11.74 -7.69 -11.85
C GLY A 208 -10.99 -7.59 -10.52
N VAL A 209 -10.90 -8.73 -9.84
CA VAL A 209 -10.30 -8.85 -8.49
C VAL A 209 -8.89 -9.44 -8.50
N ASP A 210 -8.30 -9.66 -9.67
CA ASP A 210 -7.05 -10.40 -9.79
C ASP A 210 -5.89 -9.78 -9.01
N GLY A 211 -5.75 -8.44 -9.03
CA GLY A 211 -4.73 -7.74 -8.26
C GLY A 211 -4.92 -7.89 -6.75
N TRP A 212 -6.17 -7.82 -6.27
CA TRP A 212 -6.53 -8.00 -4.86
C TRP A 212 -6.24 -9.44 -4.41
N LEU A 213 -6.73 -10.40 -5.18
CA LEU A 213 -6.48 -11.81 -4.98
C LEU A 213 -4.98 -12.14 -4.90
N ASP A 214 -4.18 -11.62 -5.84
CA ASP A 214 -2.74 -11.89 -5.87
C ASP A 214 -2.00 -11.17 -4.71
N ASP A 215 -2.48 -10.02 -4.23
CA ASP A 215 -1.93 -9.36 -3.03
C ASP A 215 -2.16 -10.23 -1.78
N ASP A 216 -3.39 -10.67 -1.51
CA ASP A 216 -3.70 -11.46 -0.32
C ASP A 216 -2.92 -12.78 -0.29
N LEU A 217 -2.85 -13.46 -1.44
CA LEU A 217 -2.08 -14.69 -1.58
C LEU A 217 -0.57 -14.47 -1.41
N ALA A 218 -0.06 -13.30 -1.81
CA ALA A 218 1.34 -12.95 -1.61
C ALA A 218 1.64 -12.60 -0.14
N PHE A 219 0.71 -11.95 0.57
CA PHE A 219 0.90 -11.56 1.97
C PHE A 219 0.98 -12.76 2.92
N ILE A 220 0.27 -13.85 2.61
CA ILE A 220 0.25 -15.08 3.41
C ILE A 220 1.33 -16.10 3.03
N ARG A 221 2.32 -15.70 2.24
CA ARG A 221 3.46 -16.53 1.80
C ARG A 221 4.77 -15.86 2.17
N ASP A 222 5.86 -16.58 1.94
CA ASP A 222 7.20 -15.98 1.95
C ASP A 222 7.23 -14.80 0.97
N TRP A 223 7.61 -13.63 1.49
CA TRP A 223 7.65 -12.39 0.72
C TRP A 223 8.79 -12.35 -0.30
N GLY A 224 9.79 -13.24 -0.20
CA GLY A 224 10.95 -13.32 -1.08
C GLY A 224 12.07 -12.33 -0.72
N PHE A 225 12.02 -11.72 0.46
CA PHE A 225 13.08 -10.87 1.00
C PHE A 225 13.06 -10.85 2.53
N GLU A 226 14.22 -10.54 3.11
CA GLU A 226 14.38 -10.40 4.55
C GLU A 226 14.41 -8.91 4.95
N LEU A 227 13.74 -8.54 6.05
CA LEU A 227 13.77 -7.17 6.55
C LEU A 227 15.18 -6.69 6.91
N ALA A 228 16.06 -7.63 7.29
CA ALA A 228 17.46 -7.36 7.61
C ALA A 228 18.28 -6.81 6.43
N GLU A 229 17.77 -6.89 5.20
CA GLU A 229 18.43 -6.39 3.99
C GLU A 229 18.25 -4.88 3.80
N ILE A 230 17.32 -4.27 4.54
CA ILE A 230 17.03 -2.83 4.47
C ILE A 230 18.17 -2.06 5.17
N ALA A 231 18.82 -1.16 4.41
CA ALA A 231 20.03 -0.45 4.85
C ALA A 231 19.86 1.07 4.96
N MET A 232 18.74 1.62 4.51
CA MET A 232 18.45 3.06 4.50
C MET A 232 17.45 3.45 5.60
N PRO A 233 17.33 4.75 5.93
CA PRO A 233 16.32 5.23 6.86
C PRO A 233 14.93 4.73 6.46
N THR A 234 14.24 4.10 7.42
CA THR A 234 12.90 3.56 7.23
C THR A 234 12.00 4.08 8.33
N TYR A 235 10.81 4.53 7.96
CA TYR A 235 9.82 5.08 8.86
C TYR A 235 8.58 4.17 8.86
N VAL A 236 8.10 3.80 10.04
CA VAL A 236 6.88 2.98 10.20
C VAL A 236 5.88 3.78 11.01
N TRP A 237 4.69 3.97 10.46
CA TRP A 237 3.58 4.67 11.10
C TRP A 237 2.40 3.73 11.29
N GLN A 238 1.88 3.63 12.51
CA GLN A 238 0.78 2.71 12.84
C GLN A 238 -0.14 3.32 13.91
N GLY A 239 -1.45 3.28 13.67
CA GLY A 239 -2.47 3.67 14.63
C GLY A 239 -2.88 2.52 15.57
N SER A 240 -3.16 2.82 16.84
CA SER A 240 -3.57 1.83 17.86
C SER A 240 -4.97 1.27 17.68
N GLU A 241 -5.86 2.01 17.01
CA GLU A 241 -7.26 1.64 16.79
C GLU A 241 -7.49 0.97 15.43
N ASP A 242 -6.41 0.70 14.68
CA ASP A 242 -6.49 0.10 13.35
C ASP A 242 -7.08 -1.33 13.40
N LEU A 243 -8.24 -1.50 12.77
CA LEU A 243 -8.92 -2.80 12.65
C LEU A 243 -8.66 -3.49 11.30
N MET A 244 -7.98 -2.84 10.36
CA MET A 244 -7.54 -3.47 9.10
C MET A 244 -6.20 -4.16 9.29
N VAL A 245 -5.24 -3.44 9.87
CA VAL A 245 -3.89 -3.89 10.18
C VAL A 245 -3.60 -3.56 11.65
N PRO A 246 -3.88 -4.48 12.58
CA PRO A 246 -3.79 -4.22 14.01
C PRO A 246 -2.45 -3.67 14.46
N TYR A 247 -2.46 -2.87 15.53
CA TYR A 247 -1.28 -2.22 16.11
C TYR A 247 -0.08 -3.16 16.32
N ALA A 248 -0.34 -4.45 16.54
CA ALA A 248 0.67 -5.49 16.67
C ALA A 248 1.57 -5.62 15.43
N HIS A 249 1.07 -5.42 14.20
CA HIS A 249 1.87 -5.49 12.97
C HIS A 249 2.89 -4.35 12.93
N GLY A 250 2.47 -3.11 13.18
CA GLY A 250 3.38 -1.96 13.24
C GLY A 250 4.41 -2.08 14.37
N LYS A 251 4.01 -2.59 15.55
CA LYS A 251 4.95 -2.92 16.64
C LYS A 251 5.97 -3.98 16.23
N TRP A 252 5.52 -5.00 15.51
CA TRP A 252 6.39 -6.06 15.05
C TRP A 252 7.39 -5.52 14.02
N LEU A 253 6.93 -4.77 13.01
CA LEU A 253 7.82 -4.11 12.04
C LEU A 253 8.82 -3.17 12.72
N ALA A 254 8.38 -2.38 13.70
CA ALA A 254 9.24 -1.51 14.50
C ALA A 254 10.37 -2.24 15.25
N ALA A 255 10.16 -3.51 15.59
CA ALA A 255 11.16 -4.33 16.28
C ALA A 255 12.12 -5.07 15.32
N HIS A 256 11.73 -5.25 14.04
CA HIS A 256 12.43 -6.15 13.11
C HIS A 256 13.03 -5.44 11.89
N VAL A 257 12.58 -4.23 11.55
CA VAL A 257 13.22 -3.41 10.49
C VAL A 257 14.47 -2.73 11.07
N PRO A 258 15.68 -2.94 10.51
CA PRO A 258 16.90 -2.32 11.00
C PRO A 258 16.85 -0.79 10.97
N GLY A 259 17.19 -0.16 12.09
CA GLY A 259 17.32 1.30 12.17
C GLY A 259 16.01 2.07 11.95
N VAL A 260 14.86 1.41 12.11
CA VAL A 260 13.55 2.01 11.89
C VAL A 260 13.23 3.12 12.88
N THR A 261 12.69 4.22 12.38
CA THR A 261 12.02 5.24 13.18
C THR A 261 10.53 4.91 13.20
N ALA A 262 10.04 4.44 14.34
CA ALA A 262 8.65 4.01 14.48
C ALA A 262 7.79 5.06 15.19
N HIS A 263 6.65 5.39 14.56
CA HIS A 263 5.61 6.28 15.05
C HIS A 263 4.35 5.46 15.30
N LEU A 264 4.21 4.99 16.54
CA LEU A 264 3.13 4.13 16.95
C LEU A 264 2.05 4.96 17.67
N GLU A 265 1.21 5.62 16.88
CA GLU A 265 0.27 6.67 17.29
C GLU A 265 -0.95 6.10 18.05
N GLN A 266 -1.22 6.66 19.23
CA GLN A 266 -2.35 6.26 20.06
C GLN A 266 -3.63 6.96 19.64
N GLY A 267 -4.74 6.23 19.57
CA GLY A 267 -6.06 6.77 19.23
C GLY A 267 -6.30 6.97 17.73
N GLU A 268 -5.30 6.70 16.88
CA GLU A 268 -5.42 6.73 15.43
C GLU A 268 -5.79 5.35 14.88
N GLY A 269 -6.57 5.30 13.79
CA GLY A 269 -6.93 4.10 13.04
C GLY A 269 -6.11 3.94 11.76
N HIS A 270 -6.60 3.09 10.85
CA HIS A 270 -5.94 2.77 9.57
C HIS A 270 -5.89 3.96 8.62
N LEU A 271 -7.01 4.70 8.56
CA LEU A 271 -7.19 5.84 7.68
C LEU A 271 -6.70 7.13 8.33
N SER A 272 -7.05 7.34 9.60
CA SER A 272 -6.78 8.58 10.30
C SER A 272 -5.29 8.81 10.52
N VAL A 273 -4.48 7.75 10.75
CA VAL A 273 -3.02 7.89 10.82
C VAL A 273 -2.44 8.41 9.49
N GLY A 274 -2.92 7.87 8.36
CA GLY A 274 -2.43 8.21 7.02
C GLY A 274 -2.90 9.56 6.50
N VAL A 275 -4.02 10.09 7.01
CA VAL A 275 -4.52 11.43 6.68
C VAL A 275 -3.97 12.48 7.64
N GLY A 276 -4.05 12.20 8.94
CA GLY A 276 -3.74 13.16 10.01
C GLY A 276 -2.24 13.44 10.18
N ALA A 277 -1.37 12.49 9.83
CA ALA A 277 0.08 12.64 10.00
C ALA A 277 0.87 12.72 8.69
N PHE A 278 0.20 12.73 7.52
CA PHE A 278 0.88 12.63 6.22
C PHE A 278 1.97 13.67 5.98
N ASP A 279 1.70 14.93 6.33
CA ASP A 279 2.70 16.01 6.19
C ASP A 279 3.95 15.75 7.04
N ARG A 280 3.78 15.27 8.28
CA ARG A 280 4.92 14.88 9.14
C ARG A 280 5.70 13.73 8.54
N MET A 281 5.01 12.73 7.99
CA MET A 281 5.65 11.59 7.32
C MET A 281 6.52 12.07 6.14
N LEU A 282 6.00 12.99 5.33
CA LEU A 282 6.74 13.54 4.20
C LEU A 282 7.92 14.41 4.64
N ASP A 283 7.79 15.20 5.70
CA ASP A 283 8.88 16.02 6.23
C ASP A 283 10.07 15.16 6.67
N GLU A 284 9.80 14.05 7.37
CA GLU A 284 10.84 13.10 7.77
C GLU A 284 11.47 12.37 6.59
N LEU A 285 10.66 12.01 5.59
CA LEU A 285 11.14 11.33 4.40
C LEU A 285 12.04 12.25 3.55
N VAL A 286 11.69 13.53 3.45
CA VAL A 286 12.50 14.57 2.77
C VAL A 286 13.77 14.88 3.55
N ALA A 287 13.73 14.88 4.88
CA ALA A 287 14.91 15.11 5.71
C ALA A 287 16.02 14.05 5.53
N ALA A 288 15.71 12.90 4.90
CA ALA A 288 16.66 11.84 4.58
C ALA A 288 17.35 11.99 3.20
N LEU A 289 16.99 13.01 2.39
CA LEU A 289 17.61 13.32 1.09
C LEU A 289 19.01 13.92 1.25
#